data_AF-A0A6P1DIL7-F1
#
_entry.id   AF-A0A6P1DIL7-F1
#
_cell.length_a   1.000
_cell.length_b   1.000
_cell.length_c   1.000
_cell.angle_alpha   90.00
_cell.angle_beta   90.00
_cell.angle_gamma   90.00
#
_symmetry.space_group_name_H-M   'P 1'
#
loop_
_entity.id
_entity.type
_entity.pdbx_description
1 polymer ?
#
loop_
_entity_poly.entity_id
_entity_poly.type
_entity_poly.pdbx_seq_one_letter_code
_entity_poly.pdbx_strand_id
1 'polypeptide(L)' 'MKNIFKLAVLLLSTSLFAQAGHIMQGVGSVNMSMGGAATAQPLDISGALLWNPA' A
#
# COMPACT_ATOMS: atom_id res chain seq x y z
N MET A 1 19.71 24.81 -19.91
CA MET A 1 19.92 24.22 -18.57
C MET A 1 18.68 24.26 -17.67
N LYS A 2 17.97 25.38 -17.57
CA LYS A 2 16.78 25.55 -16.70
C LYS A 2 15.64 24.53 -16.93
N ASN A 3 15.42 24.09 -18.17
CA ASN A 3 14.36 23.13 -18.50
C ASN A 3 14.77 21.67 -18.25
N ILE A 4 16.06 21.36 -18.37
CA ILE A 4 16.61 20.02 -18.08
C ILE A 4 16.48 19.72 -16.59
N PHE A 5 16.76 20.70 -15.73
CA PHE A 5 16.59 20.57 -14.29
C PHE A 5 15.13 20.30 -13.90
N LYS A 6 14.17 21.00 -14.52
CA LYS A 6 12.74 20.74 -14.32
C LYS A 6 12.32 19.34 -14.77
N LEU A 7 12.85 18.90 -15.90
CA LEU A 7 12.57 17.56 -16.43
C LEU A 7 13.10 16.46 -15.50
N ALA A 8 14.31 16.64 -14.96
CA ALA A 8 14.90 15.71 -14.00
C ALA A 8 14.09 15.63 -12.71
N VAL A 9 13.63 16.77 -12.18
CA VAL A 9 12.74 16.80 -10.99
C VAL A 9 11.40 16.13 -11.27
N LEU A 10 10.82 16.33 -12.45
CA LEU A 10 9.59 15.67 -12.86
C LEU A 10 9.76 14.14 -12.94
N LEU A 11 10.85 13.65 -13.53
CA LEU A 11 11.11 12.20 -13.62
C LEU A 11 11.40 11.57 -12.26
N LEU A 12 12.01 12.29 -11.32
CA LEU A 12 12.22 11.78 -9.95
C LEU A 12 10.92 11.69 -9.14
N SER A 13 9.86 12.41 -9.51
CA SER A 13 8.60 12.36 -8.76
C SER A 13 7.87 11.01 -8.84
N THR A 14 8.13 10.22 -9.88
CA THR A 14 7.49 8.90 -10.05
C THR A 14 8.03 7.84 -9.09
N SER A 15 9.25 8.02 -8.56
CA SER A 15 9.82 7.07 -7.59
C SER A 15 9.19 7.20 -6.20
N LEU A 16 8.62 8.36 -5.84
CA LEU A 16 7.93 8.56 -4.56
C LEU A 16 6.66 7.71 -4.43
N PHE A 17 5.97 7.38 -5.53
CA PHE A 17 4.78 6.54 -5.51
C PHE A 17 5.08 5.04 -5.61
N ALA A 18 6.29 4.65 -6.00
CA ALA A 18 6.65 3.26 -6.25
C ALA A 18 7.27 2.54 -5.04
N GLN A 19 7.52 3.24 -3.92
CA GLN A 19 8.24 2.65 -2.78
C GLN A 19 7.36 1.78 -1.86
N ALA A 20 6.09 1.60 -2.16
CA ALA A 20 5.28 0.59 -1.51
C ALA A 20 5.29 -0.66 -2.41
N GLY A 21 6.15 -1.63 -2.09
CA GLY A 21 6.25 -2.90 -2.82
C GLY A 21 5.03 -3.79 -2.59
N HIS A 22 5.23 -5.08 -2.28
CA HIS A 22 4.13 -5.88 -1.71
C HIS A 22 3.76 -5.30 -0.35
N ILE A 23 2.68 -4.51 -0.29
CA ILE A 23 2.18 -3.95 0.97
C ILE A 23 1.57 -5.11 1.76
N MET A 24 2.36 -5.64 2.70
CA MET A 24 1.92 -6.65 3.67
C MET A 24 1.25 -6.02 4.90
N GLN A 25 0.80 -4.77 4.77
CA GLN A 25 -0.01 -4.11 5.80
C GLN A 25 -1.44 -4.64 5.69
N GLY A 26 -2.13 -4.71 6.83
CA GLY A 26 -3.50 -5.22 6.87
C GLY A 26 -4.45 -4.52 5.89
N VAL A 27 -5.41 -5.26 5.36
CA VAL A 27 -6.48 -4.77 4.47
C VAL A 27 -7.67 -4.24 5.27
N GLY A 28 -8.07 -2.99 5.04
CA GLY A 28 -9.19 -2.35 5.73
C GLY A 28 -8.83 -1.78 7.11
N SER A 29 -9.71 -0.91 7.64
CA SER A 29 -9.44 -0.17 8.89
C SER A 29 -9.24 -1.09 10.10
N VAL A 30 -10.02 -2.17 10.19
CA VAL A 30 -9.95 -3.14 11.30
C VAL A 30 -8.62 -3.90 11.29
N ASN A 31 -8.19 -4.42 10.14
CA ASN A 31 -6.92 -5.15 10.03
C ASN A 31 -5.71 -4.25 10.27
N MET A 32 -5.75 -3.00 9.77
CA MET A 32 -4.71 -2.00 10.05
C MET A 32 -4.65 -1.63 11.54
N SER A 33 -5.80 -1.52 12.22
CA SER A 33 -5.87 -1.21 13.66
C SER A 33 -5.27 -2.32 14.53
N MET A 34 -5.23 -3.55 14.03
CA MET A 34 -4.67 -4.72 14.71
C MET A 34 -3.20 -4.98 14.35
N GLY A 35 -2.56 -4.08 13.60
CA GLY A 35 -1.18 -4.28 13.15
C GLY A 35 -1.03 -5.35 12.06
N GLY A 36 -2.11 -5.67 11.32
CA GLY A 36 -2.08 -6.66 10.23
C GLY A 36 -2.34 -8.11 10.64
N ALA A 37 -2.76 -8.36 11.88
CA ALA A 37 -3.06 -9.71 12.36
C ALA A 37 -4.52 -10.09 12.07
N ALA A 38 -4.77 -10.99 11.12
CA ALA A 38 -6.14 -11.38 10.77
C ALA A 38 -6.32 -12.78 10.15
N THR A 39 -5.59 -13.78 10.62
CA THR A 39 -5.71 -15.16 10.14
C THR A 39 -6.97 -15.90 10.62
N ALA A 40 -7.70 -15.37 11.61
CA ALA A 40 -8.90 -16.02 12.17
C ALA A 40 -10.02 -15.04 12.62
N GLN A 41 -9.81 -13.74 12.47
CA GLN A 41 -10.82 -12.75 12.89
C GLN A 41 -11.71 -12.39 11.70
N PRO A 42 -13.04 -12.26 11.88
CA PRO A 42 -13.91 -11.72 10.85
C PRO A 42 -13.44 -10.31 10.46
N LEU A 43 -12.88 -10.17 9.26
CA LEU A 43 -12.60 -8.88 8.64
C LEU A 43 -13.80 -8.42 7.83
N ASP A 44 -13.74 -7.18 7.33
CA ASP A 44 -14.66 -6.73 6.29
C ASP A 44 -14.49 -7.57 5.01
N ILE A 45 -15.43 -7.43 4.07
CA ILE A 45 -15.45 -8.27 2.85
C ILE A 45 -14.15 -8.12 2.04
N SER A 46 -13.53 -6.95 2.07
CA SER A 46 -12.25 -6.67 1.43
C SER A 46 -11.10 -7.44 2.11
N GLY A 47 -11.08 -7.49 3.43
CA GLY A 47 -10.12 -8.28 4.19
C GLY A 47 -10.29 -9.79 4.01
N ALA A 48 -11.52 -10.30 3.95
CA ALA A 48 -11.76 -11.71 3.66
C ALA A 48 -11.22 -12.10 2.26
N LEU A 49 -11.49 -11.30 1.22
CA LEU A 49 -11.06 -11.62 -0.15
C LEU A 49 -9.55 -11.46 -0.38
N LEU A 50 -8.92 -10.43 0.20
CA LEU A 50 -7.53 -10.09 -0.08
C LEU A 50 -6.54 -10.64 0.96
N TRP A 51 -7.00 -10.97 2.17
CA TRP A 51 -6.13 -11.39 3.27
C TRP A 51 -6.31 -12.87 3.66
N ASN A 52 -7.54 -13.31 3.94
CA ASN A 52 -7.81 -14.69 4.31
C ASN A 52 -9.25 -15.12 3.97
N PRO A 53 -9.48 -15.76 2.80
CA PRO A 53 -10.81 -16.19 2.36
C PRO A 53 -11.26 -17.53 2.95
N ALA A 54 -10.43 -18.16 3.80
CA ALA A 54 -10.69 -19.46 4.41
C ALA A 54 -11.62 -19.38 5.64
#